data_AF-A0A2V9XQB0-F1
#
_entry.id   AF-A0A2V9XQB0-F1
#
_cell.length_a   1.000
_cell.length_b   1.000
_cell.length_c   1.000
_cell.angle_alpha   90.00
_cell.angle_beta   90.00
_cell.angle_gamma   90.00
#
_symmetry.space_group_name_H-M   'P 1'
#
loop_
_entity.id
_entity.type
_entity.pdbx_description
1 polymer ?
#
loop_
_entity_poly.entity_id
_entity_poly.type
_entity_poly.pdbx_seq_one_letter_code
_entity_poly.pdbx_strand_id
1 'polypeptide(L)' 'MTGLMQDVRFGLRQLHKSLGFTAIAAFTLALGIGANTAIFSLVSGILLRPLPYPRPAELVSVTGTYPKGAFAAMREQVH' A
#
# COMPACT_ATOMS: atom_id res chain seq x y z
N MET A 1 -18.64 -35.85 23.35
CA MET A 1 -18.86 -34.53 22.70
C MET A 1 -17.52 -33.85 22.46
N THR A 2 -16.71 -34.31 21.49
CA THR A 2 -15.38 -33.70 21.21
C THR A 2 -14.97 -33.85 19.73
N GLY A 3 -15.93 -33.86 18.80
CA GLY A 3 -15.65 -33.96 17.36
C GLY A 3 -14.77 -32.80 16.87
N LEU A 4 -15.13 -31.56 17.22
CA LEU A 4 -14.41 -30.34 16.81
C LEU A 4 -12.91 -30.37 17.15
N MET A 5 -12.55 -30.81 18.35
CA MET A 5 -11.15 -30.88 18.78
C MET A 5 -10.38 -31.96 18.00
N GLN A 6 -11.04 -33.07 17.68
CA GLN A 6 -10.48 -34.14 16.88
C GLN A 6 -10.32 -33.70 15.42
N ASP A 7 -11.29 -32.99 14.85
CA ASP A 7 -11.30 -32.49 13.47
C ASP A 7 -10.20 -31.44 13.27
N VAL A 8 -10.02 -30.51 14.21
CA VAL A 8 -8.92 -29.52 14.18
C VAL A 8 -7.57 -30.23 14.23
N ARG A 9 -7.40 -31.21 15.12
CA ARG A 9 -6.16 -32.00 15.23
C ARG A 9 -5.89 -32.83 13.97
N PHE A 10 -6.94 -33.36 13.36
CA PHE A 10 -6.85 -34.12 12.10
C PHE A 10 -6.46 -33.20 10.94
N GLY A 11 -7.08 -32.02 10.84
CA GLY A 11 -6.77 -31.00 9.86
C GLY A 11 -5.32 -30.50 9.97
N LEU A 12 -4.85 -30.21 11.19
CA LEU A 12 -3.44 -29.84 11.45
C LEU A 12 -2.47 -30.95 11.03
N ARG A 13 -2.81 -32.22 11.29
CA ARG A 13 -1.99 -33.36 10.86
C ARG A 13 -1.95 -33.49 9.34
N GLN A 14 -3.07 -33.21 8.67
CA GLN A 14 -3.18 -33.20 7.22
C GLN A 14 -2.32 -32.07 6.60
N LEU A 15 -2.38 -30.86 7.19
CA LEU A 15 -1.57 -29.69 6.82
C LEU A 15 -0.07 -29.96 6.97
N HIS A 16 0.34 -30.68 8.03
CA HIS A 16 1.72 -31.13 8.23
C HIS A 16 2.16 -32.21 7.24
N LYS A 17 1.24 -33.09 6.81
CA LYS A 17 1.55 -34.18 5.87
C LYS A 17 1.82 -33.66 4.45
N SER A 18 1.26 -32.50 4.09
CA SER A 18 1.49 -31.79 2.82
C SER A 18 2.25 -30.47 3.01
N LEU A 19 3.30 -30.49 3.81
CA LEU A 19 4.04 -29.29 4.25
C LEU A 19 4.48 -28.37 3.09
N GLY A 20 4.81 -28.94 1.92
CA GLY A 20 5.21 -28.16 0.74
C GLY A 20 4.10 -27.24 0.20
N PHE A 21 2.89 -27.78 0.00
CA PHE A 21 1.74 -26.99 -0.46
C PHE A 21 1.29 -25.98 0.61
N THR A 22 1.25 -26.43 1.87
CA THR A 22 0.91 -25.57 3.02
C THR A 22 1.88 -24.40 3.15
N ALA A 23 3.18 -24.62 2.97
CA ALA A 23 4.19 -23.56 3.02
C ALA A 23 3.98 -22.53 1.91
N ILE A 24 3.79 -22.97 0.66
CA ILE A 24 3.54 -22.05 -0.47
C ILE A 24 2.27 -21.24 -0.25
N ALA A 25 1.19 -21.90 0.20
CA ALA A 25 -0.08 -21.23 0.52
C ALA A 25 0.09 -20.21 1.64
N ALA A 26 0.80 -20.56 2.72
CA ALA A 26 1.08 -19.67 3.84
C ALA A 26 1.94 -18.48 3.41
N PHE A 27 2.99 -18.68 2.60
CA PHE A 27 3.82 -17.61 2.06
C PHE A 27 3.05 -16.70 1.13
N THR A 28 2.22 -17.25 0.25
CA THR A 28 1.38 -16.47 -0.67
C THR A 28 0.39 -15.61 0.11
N LEU A 29 -0.26 -16.18 1.12
CA LEU A 29 -1.18 -15.47 2.00
C LEU A 29 -0.46 -14.38 2.79
N ALA A 30 0.70 -14.70 3.38
CA ALA A 30 1.53 -13.75 4.12
C ALA A 30 2.02 -12.61 3.23
N LEU A 31 2.43 -12.88 1.98
CA LEU A 31 2.84 -11.87 1.01
C LEU A 31 1.66 -10.98 0.61
N GLY A 32 0.50 -11.56 0.32
CA GLY A 32 -0.70 -10.78 -0.02
C GLY A 32 -1.11 -9.83 1.10
N ILE A 33 -1.17 -10.33 2.33
CA ILE A 33 -1.53 -9.53 3.52
C ILE A 33 -0.42 -8.50 3.83
N GLY A 34 0.85 -8.93 3.78
CA GLY A 34 2.02 -8.12 4.10
C GLY A 34 2.23 -6.99 3.10
N ALA A 35 2.07 -7.24 1.79
CA ALA A 35 2.17 -6.23 0.75
C ALA A 35 1.11 -5.14 0.92
N ASN A 36 -0.15 -5.54 1.17
CA ASN A 36 -1.24 -4.57 1.38
C ASN A 36 -0.98 -3.71 2.64
N THR A 37 -0.52 -4.35 3.71
CA THR A 37 -0.16 -3.67 4.96
C THR A 37 1.04 -2.75 4.78
N ALA A 38 2.07 -3.18 4.04
CA ALA A 38 3.26 -2.39 3.76
C ALA A 38 2.94 -1.16 2.92
N ILE A 39 2.09 -1.30 1.90
CA ILE A 39 1.64 -0.17 1.09
C ILE A 39 0.88 0.83 1.98
N PHE A 40 -0.07 0.37 2.79
CA PHE A 40 -0.82 1.28 3.67
C PHE A 40 0.08 1.95 4.73
N SER A 41 1.01 1.21 5.31
CA SER A 41 1.99 1.73 6.28
C SER A 41 2.97 2.70 5.62
N LEU A 42 3.38 2.46 4.38
CA LEU A 42 4.26 3.32 3.61
C LEU A 42 3.54 4.60 3.20
N VAL A 43 2.32 4.48 2.64
CA VAL A 43 1.47 5.63 2.31
C VAL A 43 1.18 6.44 3.58
N SER A 44 0.80 5.80 4.68
CA SER A 44 0.62 6.48 5.96
C SER A 44 1.91 7.13 6.44
N GLY A 45 3.06 6.48 6.30
CA GLY A 45 4.36 7.03 6.72
C GLY A 45 4.83 8.21 5.87
N ILE A 46 4.61 8.19 4.55
CA ILE A 46 5.02 9.25 3.62
C ILE A 46 4.00 10.39 3.60
N LEU A 47 2.71 10.07 3.72
CA LEU A 47 1.63 11.05 3.69
C LEU A 47 1.36 11.68 5.07
N LEU A 48 1.60 10.95 6.17
CA LEU A 48 1.43 11.44 7.56
C LEU A 48 2.73 11.76 8.30
N ARG A 49 3.90 11.60 7.67
CA ARG A 49 5.01 12.53 7.91
C ARG A 49 5.05 13.50 6.75
N PRO A 50 4.20 14.56 6.76
CA PRO A 50 4.67 15.79 6.15
C PRO A 50 6.05 16.03 6.75
N LEU A 51 7.01 16.37 5.89
CA LEU A 51 8.31 16.91 6.28
C LEU A 51 8.13 17.67 7.61
N PRO A 52 8.96 17.44 8.64
CA PRO A 52 8.87 18.18 9.89
C PRO A 52 8.89 19.68 9.55
N TYR A 53 7.72 20.28 9.41
CA TYR A 53 7.51 21.68 9.13
C TYR A 53 7.31 22.30 10.50
N PRO A 54 8.35 22.90 11.10
CA PRO A 54 8.29 23.43 12.46
C PRO A 54 7.24 24.57 12.63
N ARG A 55 6.58 25.02 11.55
CA ARG A 55 5.61 26.11 11.56
C ARG A 55 4.47 25.88 10.54
N PRO A 56 3.42 25.11 10.88
CA PRO A 56 2.27 24.87 10.00
C PRO A 56 1.44 26.14 9.69
N ALA A 57 1.66 27.24 10.43
CA ALA A 57 0.99 28.52 10.21
C ALA A 57 1.57 29.36 9.05
N GLU A 58 2.73 28.97 8.49
CA GLU A 58 3.39 29.66 7.36
C GLU A 58 3.23 28.91 6.02
N LEU A 59 2.35 27.90 5.97
CA LEU A 59 2.10 27.10 4.76
C LEU A 59 1.33 27.93 3.71
N VAL A 60 2.05 28.57 2.80
CA VAL A 60 1.48 29.23 1.61
C VAL A 60 1.52 28.24 0.43
N SER A 61 0.35 27.82 -0.03
CA SER A 61 0.20 27.02 -1.25
C SER A 61 0.49 27.87 -2.48
N VAL A 62 1.66 27.69 -3.10
CA VAL A 62 1.99 28.34 -4.38
C VAL A 62 1.29 27.57 -5.50
N THR A 63 0.01 27.89 -5.73
CA THR A 63 -0.74 27.42 -6.90
C THR A 63 -0.36 28.29 -8.09
N GLY A 64 0.52 27.80 -8.94
CA GLY A 64 0.82 28.42 -10.22
C GLY A 64 -0.40 28.33 -11.13
N THR A 65 -1.12 29.45 -11.28
CA THR A 65 -2.15 29.55 -12.32
C THR A 65 -1.44 29.75 -13.64
N TYR A 66 -1.23 28.67 -14.38
CA TYR A 66 -0.78 28.77 -15.75
C TYR A 66 -1.94 29.34 -16.57
N PRO A 67 -1.78 30.53 -17.21
CA PRO A 67 -2.81 31.07 -18.06
C PRO A 67 -3.10 30.08 -19.18
N LYS A 68 -4.37 29.65 -19.28
CA LYS A 68 -4.87 28.78 -20.34
C LYS A 68 -4.68 29.51 -21.67
N GLY A 69 -3.57 29.24 -22.36
CA GLY A 69 -3.17 29.93 -23.58
C GLY A 69 -1.67 30.15 -23.74
N ALA A 70 -0.84 29.90 -22.71
CA ALA A 70 0.62 30.07 -22.84
C ALA A 70 1.23 29.20 -23.96
N PHE A 71 0.74 27.98 -24.15
CA PHE A 71 1.13 27.11 -25.26
C PHE A 71 0.61 27.58 -26.62
N ALA A 72 -0.50 28.33 -26.66
CA ALA A 72 -1.04 28.91 -27.89
C ALA A 72 -0.23 30.13 -28.33
N ALA A 73 0.21 30.98 -27.39
CA ALA A 73 1.05 32.15 -27.64
C ALA A 73 2.44 31.76 -28.20
N MET A 74 3.02 30.63 -27.75
CA MET A 74 4.29 30.12 -28.30
C MET A 74 4.16 29.62 -29.75
N ARG A 75 2.97 29.21 -30.21
CA ARG A 75 2.75 28.76 -31.60
C ARG A 75 2.68 29.93 -32.58
N GLU A 76 2.38 31.13 -32.10
CA GLU A 76 2.20 32.33 -32.92
C GLU A 76 3.52 33.08 -33.17
N GLN A 77 4.56 32.77 -32.38
CA GLN A 77 5.88 33.42 -32.46
C GLN A 77 6.86 32.71 -33.43
N VAL A 78 6.43 31.65 -34.10
CA VAL A 78 7.18 30.90 -35.12
C VAL A 78 6.50 31.08 -36.49
N HIS A 79 6.22 32.33 -36.87
CA HIS A 79 5.90 32.72 -38.23
C HIS A 79 6.55 34.06 -38.56
#